data_AF-A0A8K0IHL7-F1
#
_entry.id   AF-A0A8K0IHL7-F1
#
_cell.length_a   1.000
_cell.length_b   1.000
_cell.length_c   1.000
_cell.angle_alpha   90.00
_cell.angle_beta   90.00
_cell.angle_gamma   90.00
#
_symmetry.space_group_name_H-M   'P 1'
#
loop_
_entity.id
_entity.type
_entity.pdbx_description
1 polymer ?
#
loop_
_entity_poly.entity_id
_entity_poly.type
_entity_poly.pdbx_seq_one_letter_code
_entity_poly.pdbx_strand_id
1 'polypeptide(L)'
;MLHVLNYIHTFIYVCTNKQLKSDPQKTAESEILSEHIKKERAAAKRGKQPYYLKKSEIRKKKLNKEYDELKAAGKLDSYIEKRRKKNASKDHRYMPYRRSNDDARQ
;
A
#
# COMPACT_ATOMS: atom_id res chain seq x y z
N MET A 1 14.38 22.82 -34.55
CA MET A 1 12.91 22.81 -34.39
C MET A 1 12.36 21.44 -33.96
N LEU A 2 12.68 20.34 -34.65
CA LEU A 2 12.28 18.98 -34.26
C LEU A 2 12.76 18.52 -32.86
N HIS A 3 13.98 18.88 -32.46
CA HIS A 3 14.52 18.56 -31.13
C HIS A 3 13.72 19.18 -29.97
N VAL A 4 13.15 20.36 -30.18
CA VAL A 4 12.39 21.08 -29.15
C VAL A 4 11.01 20.44 -28.96
N LEU A 5 10.36 20.04 -30.06
CA LEU A 5 9.11 19.30 -30.05
C LEU A 5 9.26 17.91 -29.41
N ASN A 6 10.35 17.20 -29.69
CA ASN A 6 10.65 15.90 -29.07
C ASN A 6 10.90 16.02 -27.56
N TYR A 7 11.59 17.08 -27.13
CA TYR A 7 11.84 17.35 -25.72
C TYR A 7 10.55 17.65 -24.96
N ILE A 8 9.67 18.50 -25.54
CA ILE A 8 8.36 18.82 -24.97
C ILE A 8 7.46 17.57 -24.93
N HIS A 9 7.41 16.78 -25.99
CA HIS A 9 6.62 15.53 -26.02
C HIS A 9 7.08 14.53 -24.96
N THR A 10 8.40 14.33 -24.82
CA THR A 10 8.97 13.44 -23.80
C THR A 10 8.70 13.95 -22.38
N PHE A 11 8.85 15.27 -22.17
CA PHE A 11 8.60 15.90 -20.88
C PHE A 11 7.11 15.81 -20.47
N ILE A 12 6.19 16.08 -21.39
CA ILE A 12 4.75 15.93 -21.16
C ILE A 12 4.42 14.46 -20.87
N TYR A 13 4.95 13.51 -21.65
CA TYR A 13 4.71 12.07 -21.44
C TYR A 13 5.22 11.57 -20.08
N VAL A 14 6.38 12.04 -19.62
CA VAL A 14 6.92 11.68 -18.28
C VAL A 14 6.06 12.30 -17.18
N CYS A 15 5.62 13.55 -17.34
CA CYS A 15 4.84 14.26 -16.34
C CYS A 15 3.43 13.66 -16.18
N THR A 16 2.77 13.31 -17.29
CA THR A 16 1.47 12.62 -17.26
C THR A 16 1.58 11.22 -16.66
N ASN A 17 2.57 10.42 -17.04
CA ASN A 17 2.78 9.08 -16.45
C ASN A 17 3.10 9.12 -14.95
N LYS A 18 3.78 10.17 -14.47
CA LYS A 18 4.12 10.33 -13.05
C LYS A 18 2.91 10.75 -12.21
N GLN A 19 2.01 11.56 -12.77
CA GLN A 19 0.75 11.98 -12.13
C GLN A 19 -0.31 10.86 -12.14
N LEU A 20 -0.37 10.03 -13.20
CA LEU A 20 -1.29 8.89 -13.31
C LEU A 20 -0.97 7.75 -12.34
N LYS A 21 0.27 7.69 -11.81
CA LYS A 21 0.69 6.77 -10.74
C LYS A 21 0.36 7.30 -9.33
N SER A 22 -0.68 8.11 -9.19
CA SER A 22 -1.18 8.57 -7.90
C SER A 22 -1.68 7.38 -7.05
N ASP A 23 -1.54 7.50 -5.73
CA ASP A 23 -1.72 6.46 -4.69
C ASP A 23 -2.64 5.28 -5.07
N PRO A 24 -2.10 4.15 -5.59
CA PRO A 24 -2.90 2.95 -5.84
C PRO A 24 -3.55 2.42 -4.55
N GLN A 25 -3.01 2.83 -3.40
CA GLN A 25 -3.56 2.51 -2.10
C GLN A 25 -4.91 3.17 -1.81
N LYS A 26 -5.15 4.40 -2.31
CA LYS A 26 -6.41 5.13 -2.09
C LYS A 26 -7.52 4.63 -3.02
N THR A 27 -7.15 4.20 -4.23
CA THR A 27 -8.08 3.65 -5.21
C THR A 27 -8.57 2.26 -4.81
N ALA A 28 -7.70 1.39 -4.28
CA ALA A 28 -8.10 0.06 -3.81
C ALA A 28 -9.08 0.12 -2.62
N GLU A 29 -8.89 1.06 -1.69
CA GLU A 29 -9.78 1.22 -0.53
C GLU A 29 -11.15 1.78 -0.93
N SER A 30 -11.18 2.76 -1.84
CA SER A 30 -12.43 3.31 -2.35
C SER A 30 -13.21 2.28 -3.18
N GLU A 31 -12.52 1.42 -3.93
CA GLU A 31 -13.14 0.33 -4.67
C GLU A 31 -13.79 -0.69 -3.72
N ILE A 32 -13.08 -1.17 -2.69
CA ILE A 32 -13.62 -2.08 -1.66
C ILE A 32 -14.84 -1.47 -0.97
N LEU A 33 -14.79 -0.17 -0.67
CA LEU A 33 -15.92 0.54 -0.05
C LEU A 33 -17.11 0.63 -0.99
N SER A 34 -16.88 0.95 -2.26
CA SER A 34 -17.93 1.07 -3.27
C SER A 34 -18.64 -0.26 -3.54
N GLU A 35 -17.88 -1.36 -3.62
CA GLU A 35 -18.40 -2.72 -3.75
C GLU A 35 -19.28 -3.08 -2.55
N HIS A 36 -18.81 -2.75 -1.34
CA HIS A 36 -19.55 -3.02 -0.10
C HIS A 36 -20.86 -2.22 -0.05
N ILE A 37 -20.81 -0.93 -0.33
CA ILE A 37 -22.01 -0.07 -0.36
C ILE A 37 -23.04 -0.60 -1.36
N LYS A 38 -22.61 -1.06 -2.55
CA LYS A 38 -23.52 -1.66 -3.54
C LYS A 38 -24.21 -2.92 -3.00
N LYS A 39 -23.46 -3.81 -2.33
CA LYS A 39 -23.99 -5.04 -1.72
C LYS A 39 -24.98 -4.74 -0.61
N GLU A 40 -24.64 -3.81 0.28
CA GLU A 40 -25.49 -3.40 1.39
C GLU A 40 -26.76 -2.69 0.93
N ARG A 41 -26.68 -1.85 -0.12
CA ARG A 41 -27.88 -1.26 -0.74
C ARG A 41 -28.81 -2.33 -1.30
N ALA A 42 -28.28 -3.40 -1.90
CA ALA A 42 -29.09 -4.52 -2.36
C ALA A 42 -29.70 -5.33 -1.21
N ALA A 43 -28.97 -5.51 -0.11
CA ALA A 43 -29.48 -6.17 1.10
C ALA A 43 -30.56 -5.33 1.82
N ALA A 44 -30.38 -4.01 1.86
CA ALA A 44 -31.33 -3.07 2.45
C ALA A 44 -32.65 -3.04 1.69
N LYS A 45 -32.62 -3.11 0.35
CA LYS A 45 -33.83 -3.29 -0.47
C LYS A 45 -34.62 -4.55 -0.11
N ARG A 46 -33.96 -5.57 0.42
CA ARG A 46 -34.59 -6.83 0.89
C ARG A 46 -35.04 -6.76 2.35
N GLY A 47 -35.00 -5.59 2.99
CA GLY A 47 -35.43 -5.36 4.36
C GLY A 47 -34.37 -5.65 5.44
N LYS A 48 -33.13 -5.97 5.06
CA LYS A 48 -32.03 -6.12 6.05
C LYS A 48 -31.50 -4.76 6.49
N GLN A 49 -31.02 -4.67 7.73
CA GLN A 49 -30.37 -3.45 8.22
C GLN A 49 -29.03 -3.24 7.51
N PRO A 50 -28.80 -2.08 6.86
CA PRO A 50 -27.55 -1.79 6.17
C PRO A 50 -26.38 -1.64 7.15
N TYR A 51 -25.23 -2.22 6.83
CA TYR A 51 -24.04 -2.15 7.67
C TYR A 51 -22.82 -1.55 6.95
N TYR A 52 -22.11 -0.64 7.62
CA TYR A 52 -20.88 -0.04 7.10
C TYR A 52 -19.64 -0.80 7.56
N LEU A 53 -18.73 -1.08 6.62
CA LEU A 53 -17.50 -1.80 6.90
C LEU A 53 -16.56 -0.99 7.82
N LYS A 54 -16.06 -1.61 8.89
CA LYS A 54 -15.06 -0.98 9.77
C LYS A 54 -13.75 -0.77 9.03
N LYS A 55 -13.00 0.27 9.41
CA LYS A 55 -11.66 0.57 8.86
C LYS A 55 -10.67 -0.60 9.01
N SER A 56 -10.78 -1.39 10.08
CA SER A 56 -9.95 -2.60 10.27
C SER A 56 -10.23 -3.67 9.22
N GLU A 57 -11.49 -3.85 8.83
CA GLU A 57 -11.92 -4.85 7.86
C GLU A 57 -11.56 -4.43 6.43
N ILE A 58 -11.65 -3.14 6.11
CA ILE A 58 -11.13 -2.60 4.84
C ILE A 58 -9.66 -2.94 4.67
N ARG A 59 -8.84 -2.69 5.70
CA ARG A 59 -7.40 -2.99 5.69
C ARG A 59 -7.12 -4.48 5.51
N LYS A 60 -7.88 -5.36 6.17
CA LYS A 60 -7.76 -6.82 5.99
C LYS A 60 -8.08 -7.25 4.55
N LYS A 61 -9.18 -6.76 3.96
CA LYS A 61 -9.56 -7.08 2.57
C LYS A 61 -8.50 -6.60 1.58
N LYS A 62 -7.95 -5.42 1.79
CA LYS A 62 -6.84 -4.88 0.98
C LYS A 62 -5.60 -5.77 1.05
N LEU A 63 -5.17 -6.16 2.25
CA LEU A 63 -4.03 -7.06 2.44
C LEU A 63 -4.23 -8.42 1.75
N ASN A 64 -5.44 -8.96 1.78
CA ASN A 64 -5.76 -10.20 1.08
C ASN A 64 -5.64 -10.04 -0.45
N LYS A 65 -6.21 -8.96 -1.02
CA LYS A 65 -6.08 -8.66 -2.46
C LYS A 65 -4.60 -8.54 -2.87
N GLU A 66 -3.80 -7.76 -2.13
CA GLU A 66 -2.37 -7.60 -2.40
C GLU A 66 -1.61 -8.95 -2.30
N TYR A 67 -1.98 -9.81 -1.35
CA TYR A 67 -1.39 -11.14 -1.22
C TYR A 67 -1.69 -12.02 -2.44
N ASP A 68 -2.94 -12.05 -2.89
CA ASP A 68 -3.36 -12.86 -4.03
C ASP A 68 -2.67 -12.40 -5.33
N GLU A 69 -2.56 -11.08 -5.53
CA GLU A 69 -1.82 -10.49 -6.65
C GLU A 69 -0.32 -10.88 -6.63
N LEU A 70 0.33 -10.79 -5.47
CA LEU A 70 1.75 -11.14 -5.32
C LEU A 70 1.99 -12.64 -5.48
N LYS A 71 1.05 -13.47 -5.03
CA LYS A 71 1.07 -14.92 -5.19
C LYS A 71 0.91 -15.29 -6.66
N ALA A 72 -0.04 -14.69 -7.37
CA ALA A 72 -0.22 -14.88 -8.81
C ALA A 72 1.02 -14.43 -9.61
N ALA A 73 1.67 -13.35 -9.20
CA ALA A 73 2.90 -12.86 -9.82
C ALA A 73 4.16 -13.67 -9.47
N GLY A 74 4.09 -14.65 -8.55
CA GLY A 74 5.23 -15.45 -8.10
C GLY A 74 6.30 -14.68 -7.31
N LYS A 75 6.01 -13.44 -6.88
CA LYS A 75 6.98 -12.53 -6.22
C LYS A 75 6.81 -12.49 -4.69
N LEU A 76 5.96 -13.35 -4.15
CA LEU A 76 5.57 -13.35 -2.74
C LEU A 76 6.77 -13.54 -1.80
N ASP A 77 7.62 -14.53 -2.04
CA ASP A 77 8.73 -14.85 -1.14
C ASP A 77 9.75 -13.71 -1.05
N SER A 78 10.11 -13.13 -2.21
CA SER A 78 11.00 -11.96 -2.27
C SER A 78 10.40 -10.76 -1.53
N TYR A 79 9.09 -10.55 -1.65
CA TYR A 79 8.40 -9.46 -0.95
C TYR A 79 8.44 -9.66 0.58
N ILE A 80 8.17 -10.87 1.05
CA ILE A 80 8.22 -11.22 2.48
C ILE A 80 9.63 -11.06 3.04
N GLU A 81 10.65 -11.53 2.32
CA GLU A 81 12.05 -11.39 2.72
C GLU A 81 12.45 -9.90 2.85
N LYS A 82 12.08 -9.07 1.87
CA LYS A 82 12.31 -7.62 1.93
C LYS A 82 11.61 -6.98 3.12
N ARG A 83 10.38 -7.40 3.44
CA ARG A 83 9.62 -6.93 4.61
C ARG A 83 10.30 -7.33 5.91
N ARG A 84 10.79 -8.56 6.03
CA ARG A 84 11.56 -9.05 7.19
C ARG A 84 12.82 -8.23 7.42
N LYS A 85 13.63 -8.00 6.38
CA LYS A 85 14.85 -7.18 6.46
C LYS A 85 14.57 -5.74 6.92
N LYS A 86 13.53 -5.12 6.36
CA LYS A 86 13.10 -3.77 6.77
C LYS A 86 12.61 -3.72 8.21
N ASN A 87 11.85 -4.72 8.65
CA ASN A 87 11.39 -4.81 10.04
C ASN A 87 12.57 -4.97 11.00
N ALA A 88 13.49 -5.90 10.72
CA ALA A 88 14.69 -6.09 11.56
C ALA A 88 15.54 -4.81 11.67
N SER A 89 15.69 -4.05 10.58
CA SER A 89 16.39 -2.76 10.60
C SER A 89 15.65 -1.69 11.41
N LYS A 90 14.31 -1.67 11.34
CA LYS A 90 13.48 -0.78 12.17
C LYS A 90 13.57 -1.14 13.65
N ASP A 91 13.51 -2.43 13.96
CA ASP A 91 13.63 -2.93 15.32
C ASP A 91 14.99 -2.52 15.87
N HIS A 92 16.09 -2.75 15.15
CA HIS A 92 17.43 -2.29 15.56
C HIS A 92 17.53 -0.77 15.76
N ARG A 93 16.81 0.03 14.97
CA ARG A 93 16.76 1.50 15.15
C ARG A 93 16.01 1.92 16.42
N TYR A 94 14.93 1.20 16.76
CA TYR A 94 14.09 1.53 17.91
C TYR A 94 14.56 0.83 19.20
N MET A 95 15.53 -0.09 19.10
CA MET A 95 16.20 -0.65 20.27
C MET A 95 17.10 0.42 20.91
N PRO A 96 16.96 0.68 22.21
CA PRO A 96 17.85 1.60 22.91
C PRO A 96 19.28 1.07 22.81
N TYR A 97 20.21 1.93 22.42
CA TYR A 97 21.62 1.57 22.34
C TYR A 97 22.13 1.19 23.74
N ARG A 98 22.88 0.09 23.84
CA ARG A 98 23.57 -0.28 25.08
C ARG A 98 24.59 0.82 25.37
N ARG A 99 24.41 1.59 26.45
CA ARG A 99 25.44 2.53 26.93
C ARG A 99 26.77 1.79 27.03
N SER A 100 27.83 2.35 26.46
CA SER A 100 29.17 1.77 26.63
C SER A 100 29.49 1.77 28.11
N ASN A 101 29.86 0.62 28.68
CA ASN A 101 30.31 0.51 30.07
C ASN A 101 31.78 0.94 30.22
N ASP A 102 32.31 1.75 29.31
CA ASP A 102 33.72 2.18 29.34
C ASP A 102 34.00 3.21 30.46
N ASP A 103 32.97 3.75 31.10
CA ASP A 103 33.11 4.67 32.26
C ASP A 103 33.33 3.92 33.60
N ALA A 104 33.35 2.59 33.62
CA ALA A 104 33.53 1.79 34.85
C ALA A 104 34.99 1.34 35.10
N ARG A 105 35.98 1.95 34.43
CA ARG A 105 37.41 1.61 34.54
C ARG A 105 38.34 2.84 34.60
N GLN A 106 37.99 3.87 35.35
CA GLN A 106 38.95 4.89 35.81
C GLN A 106 38.99 4.92 37.34
#